data_AF-A0A662SCK7-F1
#
_entry.id   AF-A0A662SCK7-F1
#
_cell.length_a   1.000
_cell.length_b   1.000
_cell.length_c   1.000
_cell.angle_alpha   90.00
_cell.angle_beta   90.00
_cell.angle_gamma   90.00
#
_symmetry.space_group_name_H-M   'P 1'
#
loop_
_entity.id
_entity.type
_entity.pdbx_description
1 polymer ?
#
loop_
_entity_poly.entity_id
_entity_poly.type
_entity_poly.pdbx_seq_one_letter_code
_entity_poly.pdbx_strand_id
1 'polypeptide(L)'
;MVVSLEELEKKLVIARELLRRDVGKALSLMKEVASEAIKMAAPGWDPRYECLAEYSSLRKMPDFFREMADRIEWSWRFAMEAKELDALMALSSAAFLVEVVRRLRRT
;
A
#
# COMPACT_ATOMS: atom_id res chain seq x y z
N MET A 1 5.57 -16.17 8.07
CA MET A 1 5.81 -15.03 8.99
C MET A 1 4.79 -13.96 8.64
N VAL A 2 4.01 -13.46 9.61
CA VAL A 2 3.09 -12.33 9.38
C VAL A 2 3.92 -11.04 9.43
N VAL A 3 3.88 -10.24 8.37
CA VAL A 3 4.59 -8.94 8.31
C VAL A 3 3.91 -7.97 9.28
N SER A 4 4.70 -7.27 10.12
CA SER A 4 4.18 -6.28 11.07
C SER A 4 4.15 -4.87 10.47
N LEU A 5 3.40 -3.96 11.08
CA LEU A 5 3.37 -2.55 10.65
C LEU A 5 4.75 -1.90 10.80
N GLU A 6 5.45 -2.17 11.90
CA GLU A 6 6.80 -1.65 12.14
C GLU A 6 7.77 -2.11 11.05
N GLU A 7 7.59 -3.32 10.53
CA GLU A 7 8.41 -3.84 9.43
C GLU A 7 8.13 -3.11 8.12
N LEU A 8 6.86 -2.78 7.82
CA LEU A 8 6.52 -1.96 6.66
C LEU A 8 7.11 -0.54 6.75
N GLU A 9 7.04 0.07 7.93
CA GLU A 9 7.62 1.39 8.19
C GLU A 9 9.15 1.38 7.99
N LYS A 10 9.85 0.36 8.51
CA LYS A 10 11.29 0.18 8.26
C LYS A 10 11.61 0.03 6.78
N LYS A 11 10.84 -0.78 6.04
CA LYS A 11 11.03 -0.96 4.61
C LYS A 11 10.83 0.34 3.83
N LEU A 12 9.89 1.20 4.22
CA LEU A 12 9.74 2.53 3.60
C LEU A 12 10.97 3.42 3.82
N VAL A 13 11.55 3.40 5.02
CA VAL A 13 12.79 4.15 5.31
C VAL A 13 13.92 3.66 4.41
N ILE A 14 14.10 2.34 4.30
CA ILE A 14 15.12 1.73 3.43
C ILE A 14 14.85 2.08 1.96
N ALA A 15 13.60 1.98 1.48
CA ALA A 15 13.24 2.29 0.11
C ALA A 15 13.57 3.75 -0.25
N ARG A 16 13.30 4.69 0.68
CA ARG A 16 13.64 6.11 0.53
C ARG A 16 15.15 6.34 0.43
N GLU A 17 15.95 5.61 1.20
CA GLU A 17 17.41 5.69 1.12
C GLU A 17 17.95 5.12 -0.20
N LEU A 18 17.34 4.03 -0.67
CA LEU A 18 17.69 3.37 -1.93
C LEU A 18 17.38 4.23 -3.15
N LEU A 19 16.38 5.12 -3.12
CA LEU A 19 16.05 6.00 -4.26
C LEU A 19 17.24 6.77 -4.82
N ARG A 20 18.24 7.10 -3.99
CA ARG A 20 19.44 7.84 -4.42
C ARG A 20 20.56 6.97 -4.97
N ARG A 21 20.45 5.64 -4.84
CA ARG A 21 21.54 4.68 -5.05
C ARG A 21 21.16 3.57 -6.04
N ASP A 22 19.94 3.09 -5.95
CA ASP A 22 19.42 1.94 -6.68
C ASP A 22 17.89 2.04 -6.76
N VAL A 23 17.40 2.74 -7.78
CA VAL A 23 15.95 2.98 -7.99
C VAL A 23 15.21 1.67 -8.21
N GLY A 24 15.81 0.70 -8.89
CA GLY A 24 15.23 -0.61 -9.13
C GLY A 24 14.94 -1.37 -7.83
N LYS A 25 15.91 -1.43 -6.90
CA LYS A 25 15.67 -2.01 -5.57
C LYS A 25 14.68 -1.20 -4.75
N ALA A 26 14.74 0.13 -4.83
CA ALA A 26 13.80 1.00 -4.14
C ALA A 26 12.35 0.69 -4.57
N LEU A 27 12.10 0.60 -5.88
CA LEU A 27 10.79 0.24 -6.44
C LEU A 27 10.34 -1.16 -6.04
N SER A 28 11.24 -2.14 -6.10
CA SER A 28 10.93 -3.52 -5.67
C SER A 28 10.43 -3.53 -4.22
N LEU A 29 11.12 -2.81 -3.34
CA LEU A 29 10.75 -2.70 -1.93
C LEU A 29 9.44 -1.95 -1.72
N MET A 30 9.16 -0.91 -2.51
CA MET A 30 7.87 -0.19 -2.47
C MET A 30 6.70 -1.08 -2.91
N LYS A 31 6.90 -1.92 -3.95
CA LYS A 31 5.90 -2.90 -4.40
C LYS A 31 5.60 -3.93 -3.32
N GLU A 32 6.65 -4.42 -2.66
CA GLU A 32 6.50 -5.31 -1.51
C GLU A 32 5.71 -4.64 -0.38
N VAL A 33 6.07 -3.41 0.00
CA VAL A 33 5.35 -2.66 1.03
C VAL A 33 3.89 -2.44 0.65
N ALA A 34 3.59 -2.00 -0.57
CA ALA A 34 2.23 -1.77 -1.04
C ALA A 34 1.39 -3.05 -1.03
N SER A 35 1.97 -4.17 -1.50
CA SER A 35 1.33 -5.49 -1.51
C SER A 35 1.03 -6.00 -0.09
N GLU A 36 1.98 -5.88 0.82
CA GLU A 36 1.78 -6.32 2.20
C GLU A 36 0.81 -5.39 2.96
N ALA A 37 0.90 -4.08 2.74
CA ALA A 37 -0.02 -3.11 3.35
C ALA A 37 -1.47 -3.38 2.93
N ILE A 38 -1.74 -3.65 1.65
CA ILE A 38 -3.11 -3.91 1.19
C ILE A 38 -3.64 -5.25 1.72
N LYS A 39 -2.81 -6.29 1.82
CA LYS A 39 -3.20 -7.57 2.45
C LYS A 39 -3.56 -7.39 3.92
N MET A 40 -2.86 -6.51 4.62
CA MET A 40 -3.16 -6.19 6.02
C MET A 40 -4.43 -5.36 6.16
N ALA A 41 -4.68 -4.42 5.25
CA ALA A 41 -5.83 -3.53 5.31
C ALA A 41 -7.13 -4.17 4.82
N ALA A 42 -7.05 -5.00 3.78
CA ALA A 42 -8.18 -5.62 3.10
C ALA A 42 -7.88 -7.11 2.85
N PRO A 43 -7.85 -7.94 3.91
CA PRO A 43 -7.53 -9.36 3.78
C PRO A 43 -8.56 -10.07 2.89
N GLY A 44 -8.07 -10.68 1.80
CA GLY A 44 -8.91 -11.39 0.84
C GLY A 44 -9.51 -10.54 -0.26
N TRP A 45 -9.20 -9.24 -0.33
CA TRP A 45 -9.48 -8.45 -1.53
C TRP A 45 -8.64 -8.96 -2.70
N ASP A 46 -9.29 -9.22 -3.84
CA ASP A 46 -8.60 -9.55 -5.08
C ASP A 46 -9.02 -8.56 -6.18
N PRO A 47 -8.09 -7.69 -6.64
CA PRO A 47 -8.37 -6.66 -7.64
C PRO A 47 -8.75 -7.21 -9.02
N ARG A 48 -8.67 -8.53 -9.24
CA ARG A 48 -9.12 -9.18 -10.47
C ARG A 48 -10.63 -9.44 -10.49
N TYR A 49 -11.27 -9.50 -9.33
CA TYR A 49 -12.67 -9.90 -9.21
C TYR A 49 -13.58 -8.79 -8.69
N GLU A 50 -13.04 -7.85 -7.89
CA GLU A 50 -13.82 -6.75 -7.32
C GLU A 50 -12.97 -5.50 -7.12
N CYS A 51 -13.61 -4.32 -7.19
CA CYS A 51 -12.97 -3.08 -6.74
C CYS A 51 -13.00 -2.99 -5.21
N LEU A 52 -12.12 -2.17 -4.65
CA LEU A 52 -12.00 -2.02 -3.21
C LEU A 52 -13.23 -1.35 -2.60
N ALA A 53 -13.94 -0.51 -3.36
CA ALA A 53 -15.20 0.10 -2.92
C ALA A 53 -16.28 -0.96 -2.66
N GLU A 54 -16.43 -1.93 -3.58
CA GLU A 54 -17.35 -3.07 -3.43
C GLU A 54 -16.92 -3.96 -2.25
N TYR A 55 -15.66 -4.37 -2.20
CA TYR A 55 -15.09 -5.16 -1.10
C TYR A 55 -15.36 -4.49 0.25
N SER A 56 -15.06 -3.19 0.37
CA SER A 56 -15.17 -2.46 1.62
C SER A 56 -16.61 -2.33 2.11
N SER A 57 -17.57 -2.26 1.19
CA SER A 57 -19.00 -2.24 1.49
C SER A 57 -19.50 -3.61 1.94
N LEU A 58 -19.15 -4.67 1.21
CA LEU A 58 -19.55 -6.06 1.53
C LEU A 58 -18.96 -6.53 2.87
N ARG A 59 -17.71 -6.15 3.16
CA ARG A 59 -17.02 -6.49 4.40
C ARG A 59 -17.32 -5.54 5.55
N LYS A 60 -18.15 -4.52 5.34
CA LYS A 60 -18.52 -3.50 6.34
C LYS A 60 -17.28 -2.87 7.01
N MET A 61 -16.28 -2.52 6.20
CA MET A 61 -15.06 -1.85 6.65
C MET A 61 -15.39 -0.49 7.29
N PRO A 62 -14.51 0.09 8.14
CA PRO A 62 -14.73 1.40 8.74
C PRO A 62 -15.03 2.50 7.71
N ASP A 63 -15.82 3.51 8.10
CA ASP A 63 -16.30 4.58 7.21
C ASP A 63 -15.16 5.25 6.42
N PHE A 64 -14.07 5.59 7.12
CA PHE A 64 -12.91 6.21 6.47
C PHE A 64 -12.31 5.34 5.36
N PHE A 65 -12.32 4.01 5.54
CA PHE A 65 -11.74 3.08 4.56
C PHE A 65 -12.65 3.01 3.33
N ARG A 66 -13.97 2.98 3.54
CA ARG A 66 -14.95 3.00 2.44
C ARG A 66 -14.90 4.31 1.65
N GLU A 67 -14.82 5.44 2.35
CA GLU A 67 -14.68 6.78 1.73
C GLU A 67 -13.38 6.93 0.93
N MET A 68 -12.33 6.21 1.31
CA MET A 68 -11.02 6.26 0.66
C MET A 68 -10.75 5.10 -0.30
N ALA A 69 -11.71 4.19 -0.50
CA ALA A 69 -11.47 2.94 -1.20
C ALA A 69 -10.87 3.15 -2.62
N ASP A 70 -11.44 4.06 -3.41
CA ASP A 70 -10.93 4.37 -4.75
C ASP A 70 -9.49 4.89 -4.72
N ARG A 71 -9.16 5.74 -3.73
CA ARG A 71 -7.82 6.29 -3.57
C ARG A 71 -6.82 5.22 -3.12
N ILE A 72 -7.23 4.33 -2.21
CA ILE A 72 -6.40 3.22 -1.73
C ILE A 72 -6.09 2.26 -2.88
N GLU A 73 -7.11 1.88 -3.65
CA GLU A 73 -6.96 1.03 -4.83
C GLU A 73 -6.04 1.67 -5.87
N TRP A 74 -6.23 2.96 -6.17
CA TRP A 74 -5.40 3.69 -7.11
C TRP A 74 -3.95 3.76 -6.65
N SER A 75 -3.69 4.09 -5.37
CA SER A 75 -2.33 4.12 -4.82
C SER A 75 -1.66 2.76 -4.87
N TRP A 76 -2.39 1.67 -4.60
CA TRP A 76 -1.87 0.32 -4.73
C TRP A 76 -1.51 -0.01 -6.18
N ARG A 77 -2.43 0.21 -7.15
CA ARG A 77 -2.16 -0.04 -8.58
C ARG A 77 -0.95 0.76 -9.05
N PHE A 78 -0.90 2.05 -8.71
CA PHE A 78 0.22 2.91 -9.06
C PHE A 78 1.55 2.35 -8.55
N ALA A 79 1.62 1.96 -7.27
CA ALA A 79 2.84 1.40 -6.70
C ALA A 79 3.26 0.10 -7.40
N MET A 80 2.30 -0.78 -7.74
CA MET A 80 2.57 -2.06 -8.41
C MET A 80 3.11 -1.88 -9.84
N GLU A 81 2.58 -0.89 -10.56
CA GLU A 81 2.88 -0.64 -11.98
C GLU A 81 4.02 0.39 -12.18
N ALA A 82 4.43 1.08 -11.11
CA ALA A 82 5.45 2.11 -11.15
C ALA A 82 6.75 1.67 -11.84
N LYS A 83 7.27 2.59 -12.65
CA LYS A 83 8.58 2.52 -13.32
C LYS A 83 9.55 3.50 -12.64
N GLU A 84 10.80 3.54 -13.12
CA GLU A 84 11.87 4.34 -12.50
C GLU A 84 11.53 5.84 -12.40
N LEU A 85 10.90 6.41 -13.44
CA LEU A 85 10.48 7.81 -13.43
C LEU A 85 9.37 8.11 -12.40
N ASP A 86 8.65 7.08 -11.97
CA ASP A 86 7.53 7.18 -11.03
C ASP A 86 7.98 7.01 -9.57
N ALA A 87 9.26 6.76 -9.31
CA ALA A 87 9.72 6.21 -8.04
C ALA A 87 9.41 7.09 -6.81
N LEU A 88 9.39 8.42 -6.96
CA LEU A 88 8.96 9.33 -5.89
C LEU A 88 7.45 9.21 -5.59
N MET A 89 6.64 9.08 -6.64
CA MET A 89 5.20 8.90 -6.50
C MET A 89 4.88 7.51 -5.96
N ALA A 90 5.63 6.48 -6.36
CA ALA A 90 5.52 5.12 -5.85
C ALA A 90 5.82 5.05 -4.35
N LEU A 91 6.87 5.76 -3.88
CA LEU A 91 7.18 5.89 -2.46
C LEU A 91 6.01 6.54 -1.70
N SER A 92 5.44 7.61 -2.26
CA SER A 92 4.32 8.33 -1.65
C SER A 92 3.06 7.46 -1.56
N SER A 93 2.77 6.69 -2.61
CA SER A 93 1.66 5.73 -2.63
C SER A 93 1.86 4.60 -1.62
N ALA A 94 3.06 4.00 -1.54
CA ALA A 94 3.36 2.98 -0.55
C ALA A 94 3.25 3.53 0.89
N ALA A 95 3.73 4.75 1.13
CA ALA A 95 3.62 5.42 2.42
C ALA A 95 2.16 5.69 2.81
N PHE A 96 1.32 6.12 1.87
CA PHE A 96 -0.12 6.30 2.09
C PHE A 96 -0.80 4.98 2.49
N LEU A 97 -0.46 3.86 1.85
CA LEU A 97 -1.02 2.55 2.20
C LEU A 97 -0.62 2.09 3.61
N VAL A 98 0.63 2.33 4.02
CA VAL A 98 1.07 2.06 5.39
C VAL A 98 0.31 2.92 6.41
N GLU A 99 0.03 4.19 6.08
CA GLU A 99 -0.79 5.06 6.91
C GLU A 99 -2.23 4.56 7.07
N VAL A 100 -2.82 4.01 6.00
CA VAL A 100 -4.15 3.39 6.04
C VAL A 100 -4.17 2.21 7.02
N VAL A 101 -3.18 1.32 6.95
CA VAL A 101 -3.02 0.20 7.89
C VAL A 101 -2.88 0.70 9.33
N ARG A 102 -2.04 1.72 9.54
CA ARG A 102 -1.85 2.33 10.86
C ARG A 102 -3.16 2.88 11.42
N ARG A 103 -3.97 3.54 10.59
CA ARG A 103 -5.26 4.09 10.99
C ARG A 103 -6.29 3.01 11.31
N LEU A 104 -6.38 1.95 10.50
CA LEU A 104 -7.25 0.81 10.76
C LEU A 104 -6.95 0.13 12.11
N ARG A 105 -5.68 0.10 12.53
CA ARG A 105 -5.28 -0.47 13.83
C ARG A 105 -5.64 0.40 15.04
N ARG A 106 -6.00 1.66 14.82
CA ARG A 106 -6.38 2.61 15.88
C ARG A 106 -7.90 2.74 16.06
N THR A 107 -8.68 2.30 15.08
CA THR A 107 -10.16 2.22 15.10
C THR A 107 -10.61 0.89 15.66
#